data_AF-A0A6B3EGL7-F1
#
_entry.id   AF-A0A6B3EGL7-F1
#
_cell.length_a   1.000
_cell.length_b   1.000
_cell.length_c   1.000
_cell.angle_alpha   90.00
_cell.angle_beta   90.00
_cell.angle_gamma   90.00
#
_symmetry.space_group_name_H-M   'P 1'
#
loop_
_entity.id
_entity.type
_entity.pdbx_description
1 polymer ?
#
loop_
_entity_poly.entity_id
_entity_poly.type
_entity_poly.pdbx_seq_one_letter_code
_entity_poly.pdbx_strand_id
1 'polypeptide(L)'
;HRTVRLAEPATGGEEIDLLVELAANPKIAGSAAIGMRYSSPRTAGDDPLYRLLVADLAVREEDVWHLLQDMTVLDELMRQLPESAPRRWEILRALDKVVDVVDP
;
A
#
# COMPACT_ATOMS: atom_id res chain seq x y z
N HIS A 1 -2.47 0.68 1.26
CA HIS A 1 -2.07 1.19 2.59
C HIS A 1 -1.29 2.48 2.38
N ARG A 2 -1.52 3.52 3.20
CA ARG A 2 -0.80 4.78 3.10
C ARG A 2 0.26 4.80 4.19
N THR A 3 1.51 4.99 3.82
CA THR A 3 2.65 5.09 4.74
C THR A 3 3.34 6.42 4.52
N VAL A 4 3.94 6.98 5.57
CA VAL A 4 4.70 8.23 5.54
C VAL A 4 6.05 7.96 6.20
N ARG A 5 7.15 8.36 5.58
CA ARG A 5 8.47 8.30 6.21
C ARG A 5 8.59 9.43 7.22
N LEU A 6 9.04 9.10 8.43
CA LEU A 6 9.17 10.05 9.53
C LEU A 6 10.63 10.47 9.75
N ALA A 7 11.58 9.57 9.55
CA ALA A 7 13.02 9.82 9.73
C ALA A 7 13.85 8.95 8.76
N GLU A 8 15.06 9.41 8.44
CA GLU A 8 16.06 8.67 7.66
C GLU A 8 17.48 9.13 8.07
N PRO A 9 18.30 8.30 8.75
CA PRO A 9 18.00 6.93 9.20
C PRO A 9 17.02 6.89 10.39
N ALA A 10 16.48 5.70 10.67
CA ALA A 10 15.70 5.41 11.88
C ALA A 10 16.23 4.11 12.50
N THR A 11 16.43 4.11 13.81
CA THR A 11 16.90 2.96 14.60
C THR A 11 15.81 2.39 15.52
N GLY A 12 14.74 3.14 15.75
CA GLY A 12 13.71 2.81 16.73
C GLY A 12 14.06 3.38 18.11
N GLY A 13 13.03 3.79 18.85
CA GLY A 13 13.16 4.41 20.17
C GLY A 13 13.32 5.94 20.13
N GLU A 14 13.27 6.55 18.96
CA GLU A 14 13.21 8.00 18.82
C GLU A 14 11.91 8.55 19.43
N GLU A 15 12.00 9.67 20.14
CA GLU A 15 10.82 10.40 20.59
C GLU A 15 10.18 11.12 19.40
N ILE A 16 8.90 10.84 19.15
CA ILE A 16 8.12 11.50 18.11
C ILE A 16 6.77 11.94 18.66
N ASP A 17 6.34 13.13 18.24
CA ASP A 17 4.99 13.63 18.48
C ASP A 17 4.26 13.73 17.14
N LEU A 18 3.19 12.95 16.98
CA LEU A 18 2.39 12.92 15.75
C LEU A 18 0.95 13.37 16.03
N LEU A 19 0.47 14.29 15.19
CA LEU A 19 -0.94 14.64 15.09
C LEU A 19 -1.48 14.03 13.81
N VAL A 20 -2.45 13.11 13.92
CA VAL A 20 -3.06 12.43 12.77
C VAL A 20 -4.51 12.86 12.63
N GLU A 21 -4.85 13.46 11.50
CA GLU A 21 -6.24 13.77 11.15
C GLU A 21 -6.89 12.59 10.43
N LEU A 22 -7.97 12.05 11.01
CA LEU A 22 -8.73 10.92 10.47
C LEU A 22 -10.13 11.35 10.03
N ALA A 23 -10.21 12.25 9.05
CA ALA A 23 -11.48 12.68 8.49
C ALA A 23 -12.15 11.55 7.70
N ALA A 24 -13.39 11.21 8.07
CA ALA A 24 -14.19 10.18 7.41
C ALA A 24 -14.83 10.69 6.11
N ASN A 25 -14.00 11.10 5.15
CA ASN A 25 -14.43 11.67 3.87
C ASN A 25 -14.55 10.58 2.80
N PRO A 26 -15.74 10.04 2.52
CA PRO A 26 -15.92 9.08 1.44
C PRO A 26 -15.69 9.74 0.08
N LYS A 27 -15.38 8.91 -0.93
CA LYS A 27 -15.31 9.39 -2.31
C LYS A 27 -16.69 9.89 -2.74
N ILE A 28 -16.74 11.15 -3.18
CA ILE A 28 -17.92 11.78 -3.77
C ILE A 28 -17.58 12.10 -5.22
N ALA A 29 -18.35 11.58 -6.17
CA ALA A 29 -18.20 11.89 -7.58
C ALA A 29 -19.56 12.21 -8.20
N GLY A 30 -19.87 13.51 -8.27
CA GLY A 30 -21.20 14.00 -8.67
C GLY A 30 -21.62 13.57 -10.08
N SER A 31 -20.71 13.62 -11.06
CA SER A 31 -20.99 13.19 -12.45
C SER A 31 -21.32 11.70 -12.57
N ALA A 32 -20.85 10.88 -11.64
CA ALA A 32 -21.11 9.45 -11.57
C ALA A 32 -22.19 9.09 -10.54
N ALA A 33 -22.81 10.07 -9.89
CA ALA A 33 -23.77 9.89 -8.80
C ALA A 33 -23.25 9.05 -7.61
N ILE A 34 -21.93 8.99 -7.42
CA ILE A 34 -21.30 8.21 -6.35
C ILE A 34 -21.21 9.04 -5.07
N GLY A 35 -21.64 8.48 -3.94
CA GLY A 35 -21.40 9.04 -2.62
C GLY A 35 -22.20 10.32 -2.30
N MET A 36 -23.19 10.69 -3.13
CA MET A 36 -23.93 11.95 -3.00
C MET A 36 -24.59 12.15 -1.63
N ARG A 37 -25.02 11.06 -0.96
CA ARG A 37 -25.57 11.13 0.41
C ARG A 37 -24.62 11.77 1.42
N TYR A 38 -23.30 11.66 1.21
CA TYR A 38 -22.29 12.19 2.12
C TYR A 38 -21.83 13.61 1.76
N SER A 39 -22.46 14.24 0.77
CA SER A 39 -22.10 15.60 0.34
C SER A 39 -22.60 16.71 1.27
N SER A 40 -23.45 16.38 2.24
CA SER A 40 -23.97 17.34 3.23
C SER A 40 -24.20 16.64 4.57
N PRO A 41 -23.95 17.34 5.70
CA PRO A 41 -24.31 16.82 7.03
C PRO A 41 -25.79 16.43 7.14
N ARG A 42 -26.69 17.14 6.44
CA ARG A 42 -28.15 16.86 6.45
C ARG A 42 -28.52 15.51 5.85
N THR A 43 -27.68 14.95 4.98
CA THR A 43 -27.95 13.70 4.25
C THR A 43 -27.00 12.57 4.64
N ALA A 44 -25.91 12.90 5.35
CA ALA A 44 -24.88 11.94 5.72
C ALA A 44 -25.39 10.92 6.74
N GLY A 45 -26.25 11.34 7.67
CA GLY A 45 -26.63 10.53 8.83
C GLY A 45 -25.47 10.36 9.82
N ASP A 46 -25.69 9.55 10.85
CA ASP A 46 -24.77 9.42 12.00
C ASP A 46 -24.08 8.05 12.09
N ASP A 47 -24.33 7.17 11.10
CA ASP A 47 -23.70 5.85 11.07
C ASP A 47 -22.18 5.98 10.87
N PRO A 48 -21.35 5.27 11.69
CA PRO A 48 -19.91 5.26 11.49
C PRO A 48 -19.51 4.73 10.10
N LEU A 49 -18.75 5.51 9.34
CA LEU A 49 -18.35 5.13 7.96
C LEU A 49 -17.12 4.23 7.92
N TYR A 50 -16.18 4.44 8.83
CA TYR A 50 -14.89 3.77 8.83
C TYR A 50 -14.50 3.34 10.24
N ARG A 51 -13.74 2.25 10.33
CA ARG A 51 -13.07 1.81 11.54
C ARG A 51 -11.57 1.83 11.27
N LEU A 52 -10.81 2.48 12.15
CA LEU A 52 -9.36 2.37 12.12
C LEU A 52 -8.98 0.94 12.49
N LEU A 53 -8.30 0.24 11.57
CA LEU A 53 -7.86 -1.14 11.79
C LEU A 53 -6.43 -1.21 12.31
N VAL A 54 -5.53 -0.43 11.73
CA VAL A 54 -4.08 -0.48 12.02
C VAL A 54 -3.52 0.94 11.96
N ALA A 55 -2.67 1.29 12.93
CA ALA A 55 -1.87 2.50 12.96
C ALA A 55 -0.56 2.19 13.68
N ASP A 56 0.43 1.73 12.91
CA ASP A 56 1.70 1.26 13.45
C ASP A 56 2.85 2.15 13.03
N LEU A 57 3.87 2.20 13.89
CA LEU A 57 5.17 2.74 13.60
C LEU A 57 6.16 1.58 13.53
N ALA A 58 6.94 1.53 12.46
CA ALA A 58 7.94 0.51 12.26
C ALA A 58 9.19 1.13 11.64
N VAL A 59 10.35 0.65 12.07
CA VAL A 59 11.60 0.89 11.35
C VAL A 59 11.53 0.06 10.07
N ARG A 60 11.75 0.72 8.94
CA ARG A 60 11.73 0.05 7.64
C ARG A 60 13.10 -0.55 7.36
N GLU A 61 13.12 -1.85 7.06
CA GLU A 61 14.28 -2.50 6.47
C GLU A 61 14.39 -2.11 5.00
N GLU A 62 15.43 -1.35 4.65
CA GLU A 62 15.61 -0.81 3.29
C GLU A 62 15.91 -1.91 2.28
N ASP A 63 16.71 -2.91 2.65
CA ASP A 63 17.10 -3.97 1.73
C ASP A 63 15.89 -4.86 1.38
N VAL A 64 15.06 -5.16 2.37
CA VAL A 64 13.80 -5.89 2.17
C VAL A 64 12.80 -5.05 1.37
N TRP A 65 12.71 -3.74 1.66
CA TRP A 65 11.80 -2.85 0.92
C TRP A 65 12.19 -2.74 -0.56
N HIS A 66 13.48 -2.58 -0.87
CA HIS A 66 13.97 -2.56 -2.25
C HIS A 66 13.72 -3.88 -2.96
N LEU A 67 14.02 -5.02 -2.33
CA LEU A 67 13.76 -6.33 -2.90
C LEU A 67 12.28 -6.52 -3.25
N LEU A 68 11.37 -6.11 -2.34
CA LEU A 68 9.94 -6.20 -2.58
C LEU A 68 9.50 -5.32 -3.76
N GLN A 69 10.07 -4.11 -3.93
CA GLN A 69 9.79 -3.26 -5.09
C GLN A 69 10.26 -3.92 -6.39
N ASP A 70 11.48 -4.45 -6.42
CA ASP A 70 12.02 -5.15 -7.59
C ASP A 70 11.16 -6.36 -7.98
N MET A 71 10.76 -7.17 -6.99
CA MET A 71 9.87 -8.32 -7.21
C MET A 71 8.50 -7.89 -7.75
N THR A 72 7.93 -6.80 -7.20
CA THR A 72 6.62 -6.28 -7.63
C THR A 72 6.68 -5.85 -9.10
N VAL A 73 7.69 -5.05 -9.47
CA VAL A 73 7.86 -4.59 -10.85
C VAL A 73 8.09 -5.75 -11.82
N LEU A 74 8.88 -6.76 -11.40
CA LEU A 74 9.12 -7.95 -12.21
C LEU A 74 7.85 -8.78 -12.42
N ASP A 75 7.03 -8.99 -11.37
CA ASP A 75 5.74 -9.69 -11.49
C ASP A 75 4.78 -8.95 -12.43
N GLU A 76 4.67 -7.62 -12.28
CA GLU A 76 3.85 -6.78 -13.16
C GLU A 76 4.31 -6.88 -14.61
N LEU A 77 5.61 -6.71 -14.86
CA LEU A 77 6.19 -6.84 -16.20
C LEU A 77 5.94 -8.23 -16.79
N MET A 78 6.20 -9.29 -16.03
CA MET A 78 5.97 -10.66 -16.46
C MET A 78 4.52 -10.86 -16.92
N ARG A 79 3.54 -10.35 -16.17
CA ARG A 79 2.11 -10.47 -16.49
C ARG A 79 1.71 -9.74 -17.77
N GLN A 80 2.40 -8.65 -18.11
CA GLN A 80 2.17 -7.91 -19.36
C GLN A 80 2.81 -8.56 -20.59
N LEU A 81 3.82 -9.41 -20.41
CA LEU A 81 4.50 -10.08 -21.52
C LEU A 81 3.64 -11.22 -22.10
N PRO A 82 3.64 -11.42 -23.44
CA PRO A 82 3.02 -12.58 -24.08
C PRO A 82 3.55 -13.90 -23.51
N GLU A 83 2.72 -14.93 -23.46
CA GLU A 83 3.12 -16.25 -22.94
C GLU A 83 4.25 -16.90 -23.76
N SER A 84 4.36 -16.58 -25.05
CA SER A 84 5.43 -17.07 -25.92
C SER A 84 6.78 -16.37 -25.70
N ALA A 85 6.82 -15.26 -24.95
CA ALA A 85 8.04 -14.50 -24.74
C ALA A 85 8.98 -15.23 -23.75
N PRO A 86 10.22 -15.58 -24.13
CA PRO A 86 11.17 -16.25 -23.24
C PRO A 86 11.40 -15.49 -21.93
N ARG A 87 11.42 -14.15 -22.01
CA ARG A 87 11.62 -13.26 -20.86
C ARG A 87 10.58 -13.44 -19.76
N ARG A 88 9.32 -13.75 -20.11
CA ARG A 88 8.27 -14.02 -19.13
C ARG A 88 8.66 -15.19 -18.22
N TRP A 89 9.14 -16.29 -18.82
CA TRP A 89 9.52 -17.50 -18.11
C TRP A 89 10.84 -17.37 -17.36
N GLU A 90 11.76 -16.53 -17.84
CA GLU A 90 12.96 -16.17 -17.08
C GLU A 90 12.61 -15.44 -15.78
N ILE A 91 11.71 -14.46 -15.86
CA ILE A 91 11.25 -13.70 -14.69
C ILE A 91 10.52 -14.63 -13.72
N LEU A 92 9.60 -15.48 -14.21
CA LEU A 92 8.89 -16.44 -13.36
C LEU A 92 9.86 -17.32 -12.57
N ARG A 93 10.87 -17.90 -13.24
CA ARG A 93 11.87 -18.74 -12.57
C ARG A 93 12.75 -17.96 -11.59
N ALA A 94 13.01 -16.68 -11.84
CA ALA A 94 13.76 -15.84 -10.92
C ALA A 94 12.95 -15.57 -9.66
N LEU A 95 11.67 -15.21 -9.79
CA LEU A 95 10.76 -14.97 -8.67
C LEU A 95 10.55 -16.24 -7.84
N ASP A 96 10.38 -17.40 -8.49
CA ASP A 96 10.26 -18.71 -7.85
C ASP A 96 11.47 -19.01 -6.94
N LYS A 97 12.69 -18.80 -7.45
CA LYS A 97 13.91 -18.95 -6.67
C LYS A 97 14.03 -17.99 -5.50
N VAL A 98 13.50 -16.77 -5.62
CA VAL A 98 13.52 -15.80 -4.50
C VAL A 98 12.62 -16.28 -3.38
N VAL A 99 11.44 -16.81 -3.70
CA VAL A 99 10.52 -17.39 -2.69
C VAL A 99 11.16 -18.57 -1.95
N ASP A 100 11.96 -19.38 -2.64
CA ASP A 100 12.67 -20.52 -2.01
C ASP A 100 13.77 -20.11 -1.01
N VAL A 101 14.34 -18.91 -1.13
CA VAL A 101 15.50 -18.47 -0.30
C VAL A 101 15.14 -17.45 0.77
N VAL A 102 13.97 -16.82 0.68
CA VAL A 102 13.50 -15.86 1.69
C VAL A 102 12.81 -16.63 2.81
N ASP A 103 13.35 -16.52 4.03
CA ASP A 103 12.75 -17.07 5.25
C ASP A 103 11.49 -16.23 5.62
N PRO A 104 10.34 -16.86 5.95
CA PRO A 104 9.09 -16.16 6.32
C PRO A 104 9.15 -15.24 7.55
#